data_AF-A0A833L3V5-F1
#
_entry.id   AF-A0A833L3V5-F1
#
_cell.length_a   1.000
_cell.length_b   1.000
_cell.length_c   1.000
_cell.angle_alpha   90.00
_cell.angle_beta   90.00
_cell.angle_gamma   90.00
#
_symmetry.space_group_name_H-M   'P 1'
#
loop_
_entity.id
_entity.type
_entity.pdbx_description
1 polymer ?
#
loop_
_entity_poly.entity_id
_entity_poly.type
_entity_poly.pdbx_seq_one_letter_code
_entity_poly.pdbx_strand_id
1 'polypeptide(L)'
;MINRLTLSLSLAALTLAAIPAQAWSPPSVGQTCAGTRGAGPRHVAVAGNYLGGRLVRDGIVDRKSFQACFQTVDRCELWLADKARQFPLQPGIATCTRVVLR
;
A
#
# COMPACT_ATOMS: atom_id res chain seq x y z
N MET A 1 -50.83 18.60 -11.70
CA MET A 1 -50.45 17.35 -12.39
C MET A 1 -48.97 17.14 -12.21
N ILE A 2 -48.56 16.21 -11.35
CA ILE A 2 -47.15 15.90 -11.14
C ILE A 2 -46.64 15.21 -12.40
N ASN A 3 -45.68 15.83 -13.07
CA ASN A 3 -45.18 15.37 -14.35
C ASN A 3 -44.39 14.06 -14.12
N ARG A 4 -44.84 12.95 -14.72
CA ARG A 4 -44.25 11.62 -14.46
C ARG A 4 -42.73 11.57 -14.74
N LEU A 5 -42.26 12.46 -15.61
CA LEU A 5 -40.85 12.68 -15.94
C LEU A 5 -40.00 13.26 -14.79
N THR A 6 -40.55 14.17 -13.98
CA THR A 6 -39.77 14.73 -12.85
C THR A 6 -39.64 13.73 -11.71
N LEU A 7 -40.60 12.81 -11.56
CA LEU A 7 -40.55 11.75 -10.56
C LEU A 7 -39.50 10.68 -10.89
N SER A 8 -39.38 10.30 -12.16
CA SER A 8 -38.37 9.32 -12.60
C SER A 8 -36.96 9.90 -12.54
N LEU A 9 -36.76 11.19 -12.85
CA LEU A 9 -35.46 11.85 -12.71
C LEU A 9 -34.99 11.95 -11.26
N SER A 10 -35.90 12.26 -10.33
CA SER A 10 -35.56 12.36 -8.91
C SER A 10 -35.29 10.98 -8.29
N LEU A 11 -36.02 9.94 -8.70
CA LEU A 11 -35.71 8.57 -8.28
C LEU A 11 -34.34 8.10 -8.79
N ALA A 12 -33.98 8.43 -10.03
CA ALA A 12 -32.67 8.10 -10.60
C ALA A 12 -31.51 8.87 -9.92
N ALA A 13 -31.74 10.11 -9.52
CA ALA A 13 -30.75 10.89 -8.77
C ALA A 13 -30.50 10.31 -7.36
N LEU A 14 -31.55 9.81 -6.70
CA LEU A 14 -31.42 9.15 -5.40
C LEU A 14 -30.68 7.81 -5.48
N THR A 15 -30.84 7.03 -6.55
CA THR A 15 -30.13 5.75 -6.70
C THR A 15 -28.65 5.94 -7.00
N LEU A 16 -28.28 7.01 -7.73
CA LEU A 16 -26.86 7.38 -7.96
C LEU A 16 -26.17 7.89 -6.69
N ALA A 17 -26.89 8.62 -5.82
CA ALA A 17 -26.38 9.08 -4.53
C ALA A 17 -26.24 7.95 -3.48
N ALA A 18 -26.93 6.83 -3.68
CA ALA A 18 -26.90 5.68 -2.78
C ALA A 18 -25.75 4.69 -3.07
N ILE A 19 -24.93 4.93 -4.10
CA ILE A 19 -23.75 4.10 -4.35
C ILE A 19 -22.76 4.37 -3.21
N PRO A 20 -22.46 3.38 -2.35
CA PRO A 20 -21.48 3.58 -1.31
C PRO A 20 -20.15 3.91 -1.99
N ALA A 21 -19.60 5.08 -1.68
CA ALA A 21 -18.24 5.40 -2.05
C ALA A 21 -17.37 4.29 -1.47
N GLN A 22 -16.83 3.41 -2.31
CA GLN A 22 -15.86 2.43 -1.87
C GLN A 22 -14.68 3.21 -1.31
N ALA A 23 -14.57 3.24 0.01
CA ALA A 23 -13.42 3.82 0.67
C ALA A 23 -12.19 3.08 0.13
N TRP A 24 -11.34 3.81 -0.59
CA TRP A 24 -10.08 3.27 -1.07
C TRP A 24 -9.32 2.70 0.13
N SER A 25 -9.11 1.39 0.12
CA SER A 25 -8.33 0.71 1.14
C SER A 25 -6.88 0.71 0.68
N PRO A 26 -5.94 1.25 1.48
CA PRO A 26 -4.54 1.21 1.10
C PRO A 26 -4.13 -0.25 0.93
N PRO A 27 -3.41 -0.59 -0.16
CA PRO A 27 -2.92 -1.94 -0.35
C PRO A 27 -2.05 -2.33 0.84
N SER A 28 -2.07 -3.61 1.22
CA SER A 28 -1.24 -4.14 2.31
C SER A 28 0.22 -3.76 2.04
N VAL A 29 0.72 -2.81 2.81
CA VAL A 29 2.15 -2.64 3.02
C VAL A 29 2.58 -3.89 3.79
N GLY A 30 3.57 -4.64 3.29
CA GLY A 30 3.88 -5.99 3.79
C GLY A 30 4.13 -6.06 5.31
N GLN A 31 4.27 -7.28 5.83
CA GLN A 31 4.44 -7.49 7.27
C GLN A 31 5.70 -6.80 7.79
N THR A 32 5.53 -5.88 8.74
CA THR A 32 6.64 -5.24 9.44
C THR A 32 7.40 -6.27 10.29
N CYS A 33 8.68 -5.99 10.56
CA CYS A 33 9.42 -6.76 11.55
C CYS A 33 8.87 -6.47 12.94
N ALA A 34 7.85 -7.22 13.35
CA ALA A 34 7.23 -7.11 14.67
C ALA A 34 8.20 -7.61 15.73
N GLY A 35 8.53 -6.75 16.68
CA GLY A 35 9.28 -7.10 17.89
C GLY A 35 8.55 -6.58 19.12
N THR A 36 8.70 -7.29 20.22
CA THR A 36 8.25 -6.92 21.55
C THR A 36 9.35 -6.21 22.33
N ARG A 37 8.96 -5.26 23.19
CA ARG A 37 9.89 -4.61 24.12
C ARG A 37 9.90 -5.43 25.42
N GLY A 38 11.03 -5.99 25.81
CA GLY A 38 11.14 -6.70 27.09
C GLY A 38 12.27 -7.72 27.16
N ALA A 39 12.21 -8.58 28.18
CA ALA A 39 13.03 -9.78 28.30
C ALA A 39 12.49 -10.89 27.39
N GLY A 40 13.38 -11.63 26.73
CA GLY A 40 12.96 -12.69 25.80
C GLY A 40 14.08 -13.10 24.83
N PRO A 41 13.89 -14.20 24.09
CA PRO A 41 14.85 -14.69 23.11
C PRO A 41 15.01 -13.69 21.96
N ARG A 42 16.27 -13.34 21.67
CA ARG A 42 16.62 -12.45 20.56
C ARG A 42 16.73 -13.25 19.28
N HIS A 43 16.20 -12.71 18.19
CA HIS A 43 16.42 -13.24 16.85
C HIS A 43 16.79 -12.12 15.88
N VAL A 44 17.58 -12.46 14.87
CA VAL A 44 18.00 -11.51 13.82
C VAL A 44 17.04 -11.65 12.64
N ALA A 45 16.57 -10.52 12.13
CA ALA A 45 15.77 -10.43 10.92
C ALA A 45 16.29 -9.30 10.03
N VAL A 46 15.69 -9.13 8.86
CA VAL A 46 16.00 -8.06 7.90
C VAL A 46 14.73 -7.28 7.61
N ALA A 47 14.73 -6.00 7.97
CA ALA A 47 13.66 -5.08 7.66
C ALA A 47 13.89 -4.47 6.28
N GLY A 48 13.00 -4.78 5.33
CA GLY A 48 12.95 -4.20 4.00
C GLY A 48 12.04 -2.97 3.97
N ASN A 49 12.52 -1.88 3.36
CA ASN A 49 11.71 -0.69 3.08
C ASN A 49 11.88 -0.31 1.61
N TYR A 50 10.77 -0.01 0.93
CA TYR A 50 10.77 0.48 -0.44
C TYR A 50 9.77 1.63 -0.58
N LEU A 51 10.24 2.79 -1.04
CA LEU A 51 9.41 3.94 -1.38
C LEU A 51 9.57 4.21 -2.87
N GLY A 52 8.52 3.96 -3.65
CA GLY A 52 8.53 4.23 -5.09
C GLY A 52 7.14 4.65 -5.58
N GLY A 53 6.91 4.51 -6.88
CA GLY A 53 5.61 4.81 -7.45
C GLY A 53 5.54 4.58 -8.95
N ARG A 54 4.44 5.02 -9.55
CA ARG A 54 4.23 4.99 -11.00
C ARG A 54 3.46 6.24 -11.45
N LEU A 55 3.71 6.68 -12.66
CA LEU A 55 2.88 7.69 -13.31
C LEU A 55 1.52 7.08 -13.65
N VAL A 56 0.48 7.81 -13.31
CA VAL A 56 -0.91 7.54 -13.68
C VAL A 56 -1.31 8.59 -14.74
N ARG A 57 -2.54 8.47 -15.25
CA ARG A 57 -3.11 9.43 -16.20
C ARG A 57 -3.07 10.86 -15.66
N ASP A 58 -2.97 11.82 -16.58
CA ASP A 58 -3.02 13.26 -16.30
C ASP A 58 -1.89 13.79 -15.39
N GLY A 59 -0.72 13.14 -15.44
CA GLY A 59 0.48 13.59 -14.72
C GLY A 59 0.48 13.29 -13.22
N ILE A 60 -0.52 12.57 -12.72
CA ILE A 60 -0.62 12.19 -11.32
C ILE A 60 0.38 11.06 -11.01
N VAL A 61 1.12 11.18 -9.92
CA VAL A 61 2.05 10.14 -9.44
C VAL A 61 1.41 9.35 -8.30
N ASP A 62 1.21 8.04 -8.49
CA ASP A 62 0.81 7.11 -7.43
C ASP A 62 2.06 6.66 -6.66
N ARG A 63 2.34 7.33 -5.53
CA ARG A 63 3.44 6.98 -4.62
C ARG A 63 3.01 5.91 -3.63
N LYS A 64 3.87 4.91 -3.43
CA LYS A 64 3.65 3.81 -2.48
C LYS A 64 4.88 3.56 -1.63
N SER A 65 4.64 3.37 -0.34
CA SER A 65 5.61 2.89 0.62
C SER A 65 5.31 1.43 0.92
N PHE A 66 6.32 0.58 0.98
CA PHE A 66 6.20 -0.82 1.34
C PHE A 66 7.21 -1.15 2.43
N GLN A 67 6.79 -1.99 3.37
CA GLN A 67 7.64 -2.55 4.40
C GLN A 67 7.49 -4.07 4.39
N ALA A 68 8.53 -4.80 4.73
CA ALA A 68 8.46 -6.26 4.86
C ALA A 68 9.57 -6.77 5.78
N CYS A 69 9.37 -7.95 6.39
CA CYS A 69 10.35 -8.62 7.22
C CYS A 69 10.85 -9.92 6.56
N PHE A 70 12.16 -10.10 6.55
CA PHE A 70 12.82 -11.24 5.92
C PHE A 70 13.80 -11.92 6.88
N GLN A 71 14.07 -13.20 6.61
CA GLN A 71 15.10 -13.95 7.34
C GLN A 71 16.52 -13.66 6.83
N THR A 72 16.66 -13.24 5.56
CA THR A 72 17.95 -13.03 4.91
C THR A 72 17.96 -11.74 4.08
N VAL A 73 19.16 -11.22 3.82
CA VAL A 73 19.35 -10.01 2.99
C VAL A 73 18.97 -10.31 1.53
N ASP A 74 19.39 -11.45 1.00
CA ASP A 74 19.10 -11.84 -0.39
C ASP A 74 17.59 -11.86 -0.69
N ARG A 75 16.78 -12.39 0.23
CA ARG A 75 15.30 -12.38 0.07
C ARG A 75 14.74 -10.96 0.09
N CYS A 76 15.30 -10.09 0.91
CA CYS A 76 14.93 -8.69 0.95
C CYS A 76 15.30 -7.97 -0.36
N GLU A 77 16.50 -8.20 -0.90
CA GLU A 77 16.96 -7.58 -2.14
C GLU A 77 16.15 -8.05 -3.35
N LEU A 78 15.83 -9.34 -3.45
CA LEU A 78 14.91 -9.87 -4.47
C LEU A 78 13.54 -9.21 -4.39
N TRP A 79 13.03 -8.99 -3.18
CA TRP A 79 11.78 -8.28 -2.98
C TRP A 79 11.87 -6.80 -3.38
N LEU A 80 12.97 -6.10 -3.06
CA LEU A 80 13.20 -4.73 -3.52
C LEU A 80 13.21 -4.65 -5.05
N ALA A 81 13.89 -5.58 -5.72
CA ALA A 81 13.92 -5.66 -7.17
C ALA A 81 12.52 -5.89 -7.76
N ASP A 82 11.72 -6.75 -7.14
CA ASP A 82 10.32 -6.96 -7.53
C ASP A 82 9.47 -5.68 -7.40
N LYS A 83 9.63 -4.95 -6.28
CA LYS A 83 8.94 -3.66 -6.09
C LYS A 83 9.40 -2.59 -7.06
N ALA A 84 10.69 -2.56 -7.41
CA ALA A 84 11.22 -1.67 -8.44
C ALA A 84 10.60 -1.94 -9.80
N ARG A 85 10.32 -3.20 -10.16
CA ARG A 85 9.61 -3.51 -11.42
C ARG A 85 8.17 -3.03 -11.43
N GLN A 86 7.46 -3.17 -10.29
CA GLN A 86 6.04 -2.80 -10.18
C GLN A 86 5.84 -1.27 -10.02
N PHE A 87 6.79 -0.60 -9.38
CA PHE A 87 6.73 0.81 -9.02
C PHE A 87 8.07 1.50 -9.36
N PRO A 88 8.38 1.68 -10.67
CA PRO A 88 9.72 1.97 -11.19
C PRO A 88 10.23 3.40 -11.02
N LEU A 89 9.45 4.29 -10.39
CA LEU A 89 9.98 5.62 -10.06
C LEU A 89 11.19 5.51 -9.14
N GLN A 90 12.14 6.42 -9.32
CA GLN A 90 13.38 6.45 -8.54
C GLN A 90 13.04 6.42 -7.05
N PRO A 91 13.42 5.35 -6.34
CA PRO A 91 12.98 5.21 -4.98
C PRO A 91 13.73 6.22 -4.10
N GLY A 92 12.98 6.94 -3.27
CA GLY A 92 13.61 7.80 -2.26
C GLY A 92 14.30 6.98 -1.16
N ILE A 93 13.82 5.75 -0.92
CA ILE A 93 14.31 4.82 0.10
C ILE A 93 14.11 3.40 -0.42
N ALA A 94 15.20 2.65 -0.60
CA ALA A 94 15.18 1.21 -0.89
C ALA A 94 16.29 0.56 -0.06
N THR A 95 15.92 -0.13 1.03
CA THR A 95 16.90 -0.59 2.03
C THR A 95 16.56 -1.95 2.58
N CYS A 96 17.60 -2.74 2.84
CA CYS A 96 17.53 -3.99 3.59
C CYS A 96 18.40 -3.87 4.85
N THR A 97 17.76 -3.63 6.00
CA THR A 97 18.45 -3.36 7.26
C THR A 97 18.36 -4.55 8.19
N ARG A 98 19.49 -5.09 8.64
CA ARG A 98 19.49 -6.12 9.69
C ARG A 98 19.00 -5.51 10.99
N VAL A 99 18.02 -6.16 11.62
CA VAL A 99 17.42 -5.77 12.89
C VAL A 99 17.48 -6.92 13.87
N VAL A 100 17.67 -6.60 15.15
CA VAL A 100 17.61 -7.59 16.23
C VAL A 100 16.25 -7.42 16.92
N LEU A 101 15.40 -8.42 16.75
CA LEU A 101 14.06 -8.48 17.31
C LEU A 101 14.06 -9.22 18.64
N ARG A 102 13.04 -8.94 19.43
CA ARG A 102 12.73 -9.53 20.73
C ARG A 102 11.24 -9.84 20.77
#